data_AF-A9DTU3-F1
#
_entry.id   AF-A9DTU3-F1
#
_cell.length_a   1.000
_cell.length_b   1.000
_cell.length_c   1.000
_cell.angle_alpha   90.00
_cell.angle_beta   90.00
_cell.angle_gamma   90.00
#
_symmetry.space_group_name_H-M   'P 1'
#
loop_
_entity.id
_entity.type
_entity.pdbx_description
1 polymer ?
#
loop_
_entity_poly.entity_id
_entity_poly.type
_entity_poly.pdbx_seq_one_letter_code
_entity_poly.pdbx_strand_id
1 'polypeptide(L)'
;MSSVKIVENRDNKSQRRWVFIVRLVGFLVFIIPLIQPMYAYMIIGMEEIQFSRTRTILVVLGFAVCSSGKFIGIVNNNLGLFIKNALKKMIS
;
A
#
# COMPACT_ATOMS: atom_id res chain seq x y z
N MET A 1 22.49 -21.70 -8.84
CA MET A 1 21.44 -20.67 -9.02
C MET A 1 21.06 -20.15 -7.64
N SER A 2 21.42 -18.90 -7.29
CA SER A 2 20.98 -18.34 -6.00
C SER A 2 19.49 -18.03 -6.10
N SER A 3 18.69 -18.67 -5.26
CA SER A 3 17.28 -18.32 -5.07
C SER A 3 17.24 -16.86 -4.61
N VAL A 4 16.76 -15.95 -5.46
CA VAL A 4 16.53 -14.57 -5.05
C VAL A 4 15.48 -14.63 -3.94
N LYS A 5 15.90 -14.45 -2.68
CA LYS A 5 14.95 -14.32 -1.57
C LYS A 5 14.23 -12.99 -1.73
N ILE A 6 13.04 -13.03 -2.33
CA ILE A 6 12.21 -11.84 -2.61
C ILE A 6 11.80 -11.14 -1.29
N VAL A 7 11.74 -11.90 -0.19
CA VAL A 7 11.38 -11.41 1.15
C VAL A 7 12.62 -11.33 2.04
N GLU A 8 13.67 -10.65 1.58
CA GLU A 8 14.82 -10.33 2.42
C GLU A 8 14.60 -8.95 3.06
N ASN A 9 14.51 -8.92 4.39
CA ASN A 9 14.45 -7.66 5.13
C ASN A 9 15.87 -7.10 5.26
N ARG A 10 16.20 -6.09 4.45
CA ARG A 10 17.53 -5.46 4.41
C ARG A 10 17.66 -4.28 5.37
N ASP A 11 16.58 -3.93 6.07
CA ASP A 11 16.43 -2.84 7.05
C ASP A 11 17.13 -1.52 6.67
N ASN A 12 17.10 -1.20 5.37
CA ASN A 12 17.77 -0.01 4.83
C ASN A 12 16.80 1.19 4.73
N LYS A 13 17.34 2.41 4.61
CA LYS A 13 16.54 3.64 4.52
C LYS A 13 15.54 3.61 3.34
N SER A 14 15.92 3.00 2.23
CA SER A 14 15.07 2.84 1.03
C SER A 14 13.83 1.97 1.30
N GLN A 15 14.03 0.85 1.97
CA GLN A 15 12.97 -0.08 2.35
C GLN A 15 11.99 0.59 3.31
N ARG A 16 12.48 1.34 4.31
CA ARG A 16 11.61 2.10 5.21
C ARG A 16 10.75 3.12 4.47
N ARG A 17 11.34 3.83 3.49
CA ARG A 17 10.58 4.74 2.61
C ARG A 17 9.52 4.01 1.80
N TRP A 18 9.85 2.86 1.21
CA TRP A 18 8.88 2.06 0.47
C TRP A 18 7.72 1.56 1.34
N VAL A 19 8.03 1.05 2.53
CA VAL A 19 7.01 0.65 3.51
C VAL A 19 6.12 1.84 3.88
N PHE A 20 6.70 3.01 4.11
CA PHE A 20 5.95 4.22 4.41
C PHE A 20 5.04 4.65 3.24
N ILE A 21 5.55 4.66 2.01
CA ILE A 21 4.79 5.02 0.81
C ILE A 21 3.59 4.08 0.64
N VAL A 22 3.80 2.76 0.74
CA VAL A 22 2.70 1.80 0.59
C VAL A 22 1.66 1.97 1.68
N ARG A 23 2.09 2.18 2.93
CA ARG A 23 1.18 2.46 4.05
C ARG A 23 0.38 3.73 3.82
N LEU A 24 1.03 4.80 3.35
CA LEU A 24 0.37 6.07 3.05
C LEU A 24 -0.67 5.91 1.94
N VAL A 25 -0.34 5.22 0.85
CA VAL A 25 -1.29 4.93 -0.23
C VAL A 25 -2.47 4.11 0.28
N GLY A 26 -2.21 3.02 1.01
CA GLY A 26 -3.27 2.21 1.62
C GLY A 26 -4.17 3.02 2.55
N PHE A 27 -3.58 3.89 3.37
CA PHE A 27 -4.31 4.79 4.26
C PHE A 27 -5.21 5.77 3.50
N LEU A 28 -4.72 6.39 2.43
CA LEU A 28 -5.53 7.29 1.60
C LEU A 28 -6.69 6.54 0.94
N VAL A 29 -6.44 5.36 0.38
CA VAL A 29 -7.48 4.51 -0.23
C VAL A 29 -8.49 4.04 0.80
N PHE A 30 -8.10 3.88 2.07
CA PHE A 30 -8.99 3.54 3.17
C PHE A 30 -9.84 4.74 3.63
N ILE A 31 -9.25 5.93 3.80
CA ILE A 31 -9.93 7.09 4.38
C ILE A 31 -10.82 7.82 3.38
N ILE A 32 -10.36 8.05 2.15
CA ILE A 32 -11.08 8.86 1.16
C ILE A 32 -12.54 8.37 0.95
N PRO A 33 -12.81 7.06 0.79
CA PRO A 33 -14.17 6.58 0.58
C PRO A 33 -15.08 6.75 1.82
N LEU A 34 -14.49 6.95 3.01
CA LEU A 34 -15.22 7.14 4.27
C LEU A 34 -15.63 8.61 4.51
N ILE A 35 -14.98 9.58 3.84
CA ILE A 35 -15.23 11.01 4.07
C ILE A 35 -16.70 11.39 3.83
N GLN A 36 -17.26 10.97 2.69
CA GLN A 36 -18.67 11.25 2.35
C GLN A 36 -19.66 10.63 3.35
N PRO A 37 -19.58 9.32 3.66
CA PRO A 37 -20.37 8.71 4.72
C PRO A 37 -20.27 9.46 6.05
N MET A 38 -19.06 9.76 6.50
CA MET A 38 -18.86 10.44 7.78
C MET A 38 -19.51 11.82 7.78
N TYR A 39 -19.38 12.58 6.67
CA TYR A 39 -20.04 13.87 6.51
C TYR A 39 -21.57 13.74 6.54
N ALA A 40 -22.14 12.78 5.79
CA ALA A 40 -23.58 12.56 5.74
C ALA A 40 -24.15 12.16 7.12
N TYR A 41 -23.42 11.34 7.88
CA TYR A 41 -23.81 10.95 9.23
C TYR A 41 -23.76 12.13 10.19
N MET A 42 -22.61 12.80 10.26
CA MET A 42 -22.32 13.78 11.32
C MET A 42 -22.98 15.15 11.08
N ILE A 43 -23.15 15.55 9.81
CA ILE A 43 -23.62 16.90 9.47
C ILE A 43 -25.05 16.90 8.95
N ILE A 44 -25.40 15.94 8.08
CA ILE A 44 -26.74 15.86 7.49
C ILE A 44 -27.70 15.09 8.40
N GLY A 45 -27.19 14.27 9.32
CA GLY A 45 -28.01 13.49 10.26
C GLY A 45 -28.70 12.30 9.61
N MET A 46 -28.13 11.75 8.53
CA MET A 46 -28.68 10.55 7.89
C MET A 46 -28.40 9.32 8.76
N GLU A 47 -29.46 8.68 9.25
CA GLU A 47 -29.36 7.45 10.06
C GLU A 47 -28.92 6.24 9.22
N GLU A 48 -29.34 6.18 7.96
CA GLU A 48 -28.96 5.12 7.02
C GLU A 48 -28.06 5.65 5.91
N ILE A 49 -26.82 5.16 5.88
CA ILE A 49 -25.87 5.46 4.80
C ILE A 49 -25.64 4.21 3.99
N GLN A 50 -26.15 4.22 2.76
CA GLN A 50 -25.89 3.13 1.84
C GLN A 50 -24.42 3.13 1.42
N PHE A 51 -23.73 2.05 1.75
CA PHE A 51 -22.40 1.77 1.25
C PHE A 51 -22.49 1.08 -0.11
N SER A 52 -22.02 1.75 -1.16
CA SER A 52 -21.91 1.09 -2.45
C SER A 52 -20.89 -0.06 -2.38
N ARG A 53 -21.08 -1.07 -3.23
CA ARG A 53 -20.16 -2.22 -3.32
C ARG A 53 -18.74 -1.78 -3.60
N THR A 54 -18.56 -0.83 -4.52
CA THR A 54 -17.26 -0.24 -4.88
C THR A 54 -16.60 0.45 -3.68
N ARG A 55 -17.36 1.22 -2.90
CA ARG A 55 -16.84 1.90 -1.70
C ARG A 55 -16.36 0.88 -0.67
N THR A 56 -17.14 -0.16 -0.43
CA THR A 56 -16.78 -1.25 0.49
C THR A 56 -15.49 -1.92 0.06
N ILE A 57 -15.36 -2.24 -1.22
CA ILE A 57 -14.14 -2.84 -1.80
C ILE A 57 -12.94 -1.92 -1.57
N LEU A 58 -13.06 -0.62 -1.83
CA LEU A 58 -11.97 0.32 -1.63
C LEU A 58 -11.53 0.43 -0.16
N VAL A 59 -12.48 0.46 0.77
CA VAL A 59 -12.17 0.48 2.21
C VAL A 59 -11.42 -0.78 2.61
N VAL A 60 -11.90 -1.96 2.22
CA VAL A 60 -11.25 -3.24 2.54
C VAL A 60 -9.85 -3.32 1.90
N LEU A 61 -9.72 -2.92 0.63
CA LEU A 61 -8.44 -2.90 -0.07
C LEU A 61 -7.46 -1.91 0.57
N GLY A 62 -7.89 -0.69 0.87
CA GLY A 62 -7.07 0.32 1.53
C GLY A 62 -6.56 -0.17 2.88
N PHE A 63 -7.46 -0.77 3.69
CA PHE A 63 -7.09 -1.36 4.98
C PHE A 63 -6.08 -2.51 4.82
N ALA A 64 -6.31 -3.43 3.89
CA ALA A 64 -5.44 -4.57 3.63
C ALA A 64 -4.05 -4.12 3.15
N VAL A 65 -3.99 -3.15 2.24
CA VAL A 65 -2.73 -2.58 1.71
C VAL A 65 -1.98 -1.83 2.81
N CYS A 66 -2.67 -1.04 3.63
CA CYS A 66 -2.06 -0.32 4.74
C CYS A 66 -1.46 -1.29 5.77
N SER A 67 -2.24 -2.30 6.18
CA SER A 67 -1.82 -3.33 7.13
C SER A 67 -0.64 -4.15 6.61
N SER A 68 -0.66 -4.48 5.32
CA SER A 68 0.37 -5.29 4.64
C SER A 68 1.56 -4.47 4.13
N GLY A 69 1.61 -3.16 4.39
CA GLY A 69 2.59 -2.26 3.77
C GLY A 69 4.05 -2.60 4.08
N LYS A 70 4.33 -3.29 5.20
CA LYS A 70 5.69 -3.79 5.50
C LYS A 70 6.13 -4.84 4.48
N PHE A 71 5.28 -5.82 4.20
CA PHE A 71 5.59 -6.90 3.27
C PHE A 71 5.72 -6.36 1.84
N ILE A 72 4.74 -5.59 1.38
CA ILE A 72 4.74 -5.00 0.03
C ILE A 72 5.96 -4.08 -0.16
N GLY A 73 6.30 -3.27 0.85
CA GLY A 73 7.48 -2.40 0.79
C GLY A 73 8.81 -3.15 0.74
N ILE A 74 8.92 -4.30 1.42
CA ILE A 74 10.10 -5.19 1.32
C ILE A 74 10.23 -5.75 -0.09
N VAL A 75 9.14 -6.32 -0.62
CA VAL A 75 9.10 -6.90 -1.97
C VAL A 75 9.48 -5.85 -3.01
N ASN A 76 8.90 -4.65 -2.93
CA ASN A 76 9.15 -3.59 -3.90
C ASN A 76 10.60 -3.09 -3.86
N ASN A 77 11.17 -2.96 -2.67
CA ASN A 77 12.58 -2.60 -2.52
C ASN A 77 13.51 -3.66 -3.13
N ASN A 78 13.21 -4.94 -2.94
CA ASN A 78 14.02 -6.03 -3.47
C ASN A 78 13.89 -6.17 -5.00
N LEU A 79 12.70 -5.96 -5.55
CA LEU A 79 12.49 -5.87 -7.01
C LEU A 79 13.29 -4.70 -7.62
N GLY A 80 13.27 -3.53 -6.98
CA GLY A 80 14.05 -2.38 -7.44
C GLY A 80 15.56 -2.65 -7.46
N LEU A 81 16.08 -3.34 -6.45
CA LEU A 81 17.49 -3.76 -6.40
C LEU A 81 17.83 -4.80 -7.49
N PHE A 82 16.94 -5.75 -7.74
CA PHE A 82 17.10 -6.73 -8.82
C PHE A 82 17.19 -6.04 -10.19
N ILE A 83 16.25 -5.14 -10.49
CA ILE A 83 16.23 -4.37 -11.74
C ILE A 83 17.52 -3.54 -11.88
N LYS A 84 17.94 -2.85 -10.82
CA LYS A 84 19.18 -2.05 -10.84
C LYS A 84 20.41 -2.91 -11.18
N ASN A 85 20.51 -4.09 -10.60
CA ASN A 85 21.62 -5.00 -10.85
C ASN A 85 21.58 -5.59 -12.26
N ALA A 86 20.38 -5.93 -12.76
CA ALA A 86 20.19 -6.41 -14.14
C ALA A 86 20.59 -5.33 -15.17
N LEU A 87 20.17 -4.08 -14.97
CA LEU A 87 20.55 -2.95 -15.82
C LEU A 87 22.06 -2.70 -15.80
N LYS A 88 22.68 -2.72 -14.61
CA LYS A 88 24.15 -2.54 -14.50
C LYS A 88 24.91 -3.63 -15.25
N LYS A 89 24.39 -4.86 -15.30
CA LYS A 89 24.98 -5.98 -16.03
C LYS A 89 24.78 -5.91 -17.55
N MET A 90 23.74 -5.21 -18.03
CA MET A 90 23.55 -4.98 -19.48
C MET A 90 24.40 -3.85 -20.03
N ILE A 91 24.78 -2.88 -19.19
CA ILE A 91 25.59 -1.72 -19.59
C ILE A 91 27.10 -2.02 -19.49
N SER A 92 27.47 -3.04 -18.70
CA SER A 92 28.84 -3.57 -18.58
C SER A 92 29.10 -4.68 -19.58
#